data_AF-A0A2V9DDL9-F1
#
_entry.id   AF-A0A2V9DDL9-F1
#
_cell.length_a   1.000
_cell.length_b   1.000
_cell.length_c   1.000
_cell.angle_alpha   90.00
_cell.angle_beta   90.00
_cell.angle_gamma   90.00
#
_symmetry.space_group_name_H-M   'P 1'
#
loop_
_entity.id
_entity.type
_entity.pdbx_description
1 polymer ?
#
loop_
_entity_poly.entity_id
_entity_poly.type
_entity_poly.pdbx_seq_one_letter_code
_entity_poly.pdbx_strand_id
1 'polypeptide(L)'
;MASGRAPGRRGYHRAFRGFPQAFAPLCHRPYGARQSGCGPRTRAVSRASRADETGELLGESLRLRARLRGGSSIPGRDSLCSGAGQCRSGTCAVGHGLASPERRPPHAERRRSGRSPAADRAQRRPALMFDRIKGSAMPFVVGILGGSRRIYATALETDLDGVWEKWERSKNLVPPRLVKSGPCQDVVHMGDEANIETLPAAVWTVGHDPGPYHTSPFVISRDPETRVPNVGVYRVQVKGPRKTGLMIYPPRNMNQHIRKNESRGCATEAAIVFGTDPVIGLTAVSPFPYGVDELAAAGGIRGEPVDVVRCLTVDLEVPATAEIVVEGKVPFQAREQEGPFGEYAGYMGEGGIHPVFEVNCITHRRNPIYQAFMSQMPPSESSCIKSFGREMEVRRHLKNNLGLPVHDVCITESSGATAMLLISMRKQNRFQPLKAMMGAWSLAIGVGKITIVMDEDIDIRDPFQVEWALSFRMQPAEDIHIVRNTDPMALDPSQPLKDGKKLPPTEQVSSKIGIDATRKFPYPPPSVPPREHLERVAANWAHYGIREVPQPRTET
;
A
#
# COMPACT_ATOMS: atom_id res chain seq x y z
N MET A 1 -20.46 42.60 -57.74
CA MET A 1 -21.21 42.17 -58.93
C MET A 1 -21.19 40.65 -59.00
N ALA A 2 -22.36 40.04 -59.28
CA ALA A 2 -22.64 38.64 -59.62
C ALA A 2 -22.30 37.56 -58.55
N SER A 3 -23.26 37.01 -57.79
CA SER A 3 -24.25 35.94 -58.14
C SER A 3 -23.58 34.58 -58.46
N GLY A 4 -23.92 33.41 -57.90
CA GLY A 4 -24.97 32.98 -56.99
C GLY A 4 -25.10 31.45 -57.01
N ARG A 5 -25.99 30.93 -56.16
CA ARG A 5 -26.69 29.62 -56.18
C ARG A 5 -25.97 28.33 -55.73
N ALA A 6 -26.56 27.77 -54.67
CA ALA A 6 -26.59 26.34 -54.36
C ALA A 6 -27.47 25.54 -55.34
N PRO A 7 -27.26 24.21 -55.41
CA PRO A 7 -28.31 23.22 -55.17
C PRO A 7 -27.80 22.15 -54.17
N GLY A 8 -28.56 21.33 -53.46
CA GLY A 8 -29.91 20.80 -53.62
C GLY A 8 -29.89 19.35 -53.10
N ARG A 9 -30.83 19.01 -52.23
CA ARG A 9 -30.94 17.77 -51.44
C ARG A 9 -31.14 16.48 -52.27
N ARG A 10 -30.61 15.35 -51.78
CA ARG A 10 -31.21 13.99 -51.79
C ARG A 10 -30.77 13.33 -50.46
N GLY A 11 -31.58 12.75 -49.59
CA GLY A 11 -32.93 12.23 -49.70
C GLY A 11 -32.91 10.71 -49.86
N TYR A 12 -32.73 9.96 -48.76
CA TYR A 12 -33.20 8.57 -48.67
C TYR A 12 -33.88 8.33 -47.32
N HIS A 13 -35.21 8.20 -47.42
CA HIS A 13 -36.09 7.61 -46.43
C HIS A 13 -35.82 6.10 -46.32
N ARG A 14 -35.85 5.56 -45.10
CA ARG A 14 -36.58 4.31 -44.82
C ARG A 14 -37.11 4.33 -43.39
N ALA A 15 -38.41 4.05 -43.30
CA ALA A 15 -39.25 4.17 -42.14
C ALA A 15 -39.41 2.85 -41.38
N PHE A 16 -39.75 3.02 -40.10
CA PHE A 16 -40.47 2.12 -39.18
C PHE A 16 -41.32 1.00 -39.78
N ARG A 17 -41.24 -0.18 -39.13
CA ARG A 17 -42.27 -1.21 -38.83
C ARG A 17 -41.51 -2.37 -38.15
N GLY A 18 -41.91 -3.02 -37.05
CA GLY A 18 -43.07 -2.94 -36.16
C GLY A 18 -42.82 -3.87 -34.95
N PHE A 19 -43.51 -3.61 -33.85
CA PHE A 19 -43.64 -4.48 -32.67
C PHE A 19 -44.34 -5.81 -33.03
N PRO A 20 -44.26 -6.83 -32.15
CA PRO A 20 -45.47 -7.13 -31.39
C PRO A 20 -45.26 -7.29 -29.88
N GLN A 21 -46.30 -6.86 -29.16
CA GLN A 21 -46.55 -7.08 -27.73
C GLN A 21 -46.98 -8.52 -27.46
N ALA A 22 -46.60 -9.06 -26.30
CA ALA A 22 -47.46 -9.90 -25.45
C ALA A 22 -46.93 -9.92 -24.00
N PHE A 23 -47.55 -9.12 -23.14
CA PHE A 23 -47.72 -9.36 -21.69
C PHE A 23 -49.03 -10.18 -21.56
N ALA A 24 -49.29 -11.09 -20.61
CA ALA A 24 -49.13 -11.04 -19.15
C ALA A 24 -49.43 -12.47 -18.56
N PRO A 25 -49.81 -12.67 -17.28
CA PRO A 25 -48.91 -13.11 -16.20
C PRO A 25 -49.41 -14.37 -15.47
N LEU A 26 -48.55 -15.09 -14.73
CA LEU A 26 -49.05 -16.04 -13.71
C LEU A 26 -48.15 -16.01 -12.46
N CYS A 27 -48.61 -15.28 -11.46
CA CYS A 27 -48.36 -15.58 -10.06
C CYS A 27 -49.39 -16.63 -9.62
N HIS A 28 -48.96 -17.76 -9.05
CA HIS A 28 -49.64 -18.38 -7.91
C HIS A 28 -48.68 -19.33 -7.17
N ARG A 29 -48.81 -19.25 -5.84
CA ARG A 29 -48.02 -19.87 -4.77
C ARG A 29 -48.51 -21.32 -4.47
N PRO A 30 -47.91 -22.03 -3.50
CA PRO A 30 -47.63 -23.48 -3.50
C PRO A 30 -48.75 -24.32 -2.87
N TYR A 31 -48.76 -25.65 -3.08
CA TYR A 31 -49.29 -26.65 -2.13
C TYR A 31 -48.90 -28.07 -2.58
N GLY A 32 -48.53 -28.94 -1.62
CA GLY A 32 -48.30 -30.36 -1.87
C GLY A 32 -47.65 -31.10 -0.71
N ALA A 33 -48.36 -31.19 0.42
CA ALA A 33 -47.99 -31.98 1.60
C ALA A 33 -48.46 -33.44 1.51
N ARG A 34 -47.96 -34.27 2.46
CA ARG A 34 -48.40 -35.61 2.97
C ARG A 34 -47.37 -36.72 2.67
N GLN A 35 -47.05 -37.67 3.54
CA GLN A 35 -47.49 -38.16 4.88
C GLN A 35 -46.34 -39.10 5.34
N SER A 36 -45.93 -39.23 6.60
CA SER A 36 -46.53 -39.93 7.76
C SER A 36 -45.46 -39.83 8.89
N GLY A 37 -45.67 -39.88 10.21
CA GLY A 37 -46.79 -40.25 11.08
C GLY A 37 -46.21 -41.03 12.27
N CYS A 38 -46.10 -40.40 13.46
CA CYS A 38 -46.29 -40.97 14.81
C CYS A 38 -45.79 -40.01 15.92
N GLY A 39 -46.66 -39.61 16.85
CA GLY A 39 -46.33 -38.90 18.10
C GLY A 39 -46.02 -39.86 19.27
N PRO A 40 -46.20 -39.50 20.57
CA PRO A 40 -46.63 -38.21 21.17
C PRO A 40 -45.81 -37.73 22.41
N ARG A 41 -46.01 -36.44 22.80
CA ARG A 41 -46.03 -35.82 24.18
C ARG A 41 -44.79 -36.06 25.12
N THR A 42 -44.20 -35.10 25.87
CA THR A 42 -44.77 -34.09 26.78
C THR A 42 -43.66 -33.21 27.41
N ARG A 43 -43.98 -31.93 27.69
CA ARG A 43 -43.53 -30.97 28.74
C ARG A 43 -42.09 -30.99 29.31
N ALA A 44 -41.38 -29.90 28.98
CA ALA A 44 -40.65 -28.93 29.83
C ALA A 44 -40.15 -29.33 31.24
N VAL A 45 -38.83 -29.19 31.47
CA VAL A 45 -38.20 -28.51 32.63
C VAL A 45 -36.78 -28.02 32.23
N SER A 46 -36.41 -26.88 32.81
CA SER A 46 -35.19 -26.08 32.72
C SER A 46 -33.84 -26.75 33.06
N ARG A 47 -32.77 -26.07 32.59
CA ARG A 47 -31.34 -26.07 33.01
C ARG A 47 -30.42 -27.16 32.41
N ALA A 48 -29.65 -26.74 31.40
CA ALA A 48 -28.31 -27.23 31.07
C ALA A 48 -27.51 -26.00 30.59
N SER A 49 -26.59 -25.45 31.39
CA SER A 49 -25.15 -25.75 31.39
C SER A 49 -24.50 -25.70 29.99
N ARG A 50 -23.72 -24.64 29.78
CA ARG A 50 -22.56 -24.50 28.89
C ARG A 50 -22.45 -25.48 27.71
N ALA A 51 -22.58 -24.94 26.51
CA ALA A 51 -21.91 -25.47 25.32
C ALA A 51 -21.36 -24.28 24.52
N ASP A 52 -20.08 -24.01 24.72
CA ASP A 52 -19.26 -23.21 23.80
C ASP A 52 -19.09 -24.04 22.52
N GLU A 53 -19.87 -23.73 21.48
CA GLU A 53 -19.62 -24.18 20.11
C GLU A 53 -18.93 -23.05 19.33
N THR A 54 -17.64 -22.85 19.58
CA THR A 54 -16.72 -22.18 18.65
C THR A 54 -15.32 -22.73 18.91
N GLY A 55 -15.04 -23.94 18.41
CA GLY A 55 -13.83 -24.64 18.78
C GLY A 55 -13.42 -25.74 17.83
N GLU A 56 -13.63 -25.60 16.53
CA GLU A 56 -13.08 -26.54 15.54
C GLU A 56 -12.97 -25.83 14.17
N LEU A 57 -11.89 -25.07 13.97
CA LEU A 57 -11.36 -24.64 12.66
C LEU A 57 -10.03 -23.87 12.84
N LEU A 58 -9.13 -24.41 13.67
CA LEU A 58 -7.72 -24.02 13.69
C LEU A 58 -6.91 -25.31 13.73
N GLY A 59 -6.25 -25.63 12.62
CA GLY A 59 -5.30 -26.74 12.55
C GLY A 59 -4.22 -26.59 13.63
N GLU A 60 -3.75 -27.72 14.16
CA GLU A 60 -2.91 -27.83 15.36
C GLU A 60 -1.52 -27.14 15.31
N SER A 61 -1.21 -26.32 14.30
CA SER A 61 0.15 -25.77 14.13
C SER A 61 0.42 -24.40 14.80
N LEU A 62 -0.58 -23.61 15.22
CA LEU A 62 -0.32 -22.28 15.79
C LEU A 62 -1.32 -21.90 16.89
N ARG A 63 -1.05 -22.29 18.14
CA ARG A 63 -1.61 -21.64 19.34
C ARG A 63 -0.55 -20.69 19.92
N LEU A 64 -0.60 -19.40 19.60
CA LEU A 64 0.37 -18.41 20.09
C LEU A 64 -0.33 -17.21 20.73
N ARG A 65 0.11 -16.85 21.95
CA ARG A 65 -0.28 -15.61 22.63
C ARG A 65 0.57 -14.45 22.08
N ALA A 66 -0.03 -13.57 21.29
CA ALA A 66 0.58 -12.29 20.91
C ALA A 66 0.49 -11.30 22.08
N ARG A 67 1.53 -10.48 22.31
CA ARG A 67 1.46 -9.30 23.18
C ARG A 67 1.41 -8.04 22.33
N LEU A 68 0.41 -7.20 22.55
CA LEU A 68 0.39 -5.82 22.05
C LEU A 68 1.34 -5.00 22.93
N ARG A 69 2.49 -4.57 22.41
CA ARG A 69 3.29 -3.52 23.07
C ARG A 69 2.78 -2.16 22.59
N GLY A 70 2.09 -1.43 23.48
CA GLY A 70 1.80 -0.02 23.27
C GLY A 70 3.09 0.79 23.37
N GLY A 71 3.45 1.51 22.31
CA GLY A 71 4.56 2.45 22.35
C GLY A 71 4.26 3.59 23.31
N SER A 72 5.06 3.71 24.36
CA SER A 72 5.16 4.90 25.20
C SER A 72 5.72 6.07 24.39
N SER A 73 5.20 7.24 24.71
CA SER A 73 5.50 8.58 24.16
C SER A 73 6.95 8.86 23.81
N ILE A 74 7.12 9.58 22.68
CA ILE A 74 8.33 10.32 22.32
C ILE A 74 8.73 11.23 23.51
N PRO A 75 9.97 11.16 24.03
CA PRO A 75 10.46 12.14 25.00
C PRO A 75 10.53 13.51 24.34
N GLY A 76 9.81 14.48 24.90
CA GLY A 76 9.91 15.89 24.54
C GLY A 76 11.33 16.41 24.79
N ARG A 77 11.79 17.28 23.88
CA ARG A 77 12.97 18.11 24.09
C ARG A 77 12.72 19.02 25.29
N ASP A 78 13.39 18.74 26.40
CA ASP A 78 13.54 19.70 27.49
C ASP A 78 15.00 20.15 27.62
N SER A 79 15.14 21.48 27.64
CA SER A 79 16.18 22.27 28.31
C SER A 79 17.64 22.18 27.81
N LEU A 80 17.98 23.08 26.89
CA LEU A 80 19.30 23.74 26.86
C LEU A 80 19.10 25.22 26.52
N CYS A 81 18.91 26.05 27.55
CA CYS A 81 19.14 27.49 27.52
C CYS A 81 19.69 27.89 28.89
N SER A 82 21.01 27.80 29.04
CA SER A 82 21.75 28.45 30.11
C SER A 82 22.01 29.91 29.72
N GLY A 83 21.90 30.79 30.72
CA GLY A 83 21.72 32.24 30.55
C GLY A 83 22.89 33.03 29.97
N ALA A 84 22.58 34.25 29.56
CA ALA A 84 23.09 35.50 30.15
C ALA A 84 22.56 36.72 29.36
N GLY A 85 22.24 37.82 30.04
CA GLY A 85 22.20 39.15 29.39
C GLY A 85 21.00 40.05 29.63
N GLN A 86 20.86 40.54 30.87
CA GLN A 86 20.52 41.92 31.26
C GLN A 86 19.63 42.85 30.38
N CYS A 87 18.59 43.34 31.06
CA CYS A 87 18.24 44.76 31.26
C CYS A 87 17.40 45.57 30.23
N ARG A 88 16.34 46.15 30.83
CA ARG A 88 15.76 47.51 30.66
C ARG A 88 14.51 47.70 29.77
N SER A 89 13.38 47.83 30.48
CA SER A 89 12.43 48.96 30.49
C SER A 89 11.89 49.55 29.18
N GLY A 90 10.57 49.69 29.08
CA GLY A 90 9.98 50.81 28.34
C GLY A 90 8.60 50.59 27.73
N THR A 91 7.56 50.88 28.52
CA THR A 91 6.36 51.67 28.17
C THR A 91 5.43 51.32 26.99
N CYS A 92 4.14 51.29 27.35
CA CYS A 92 2.94 51.41 26.53
C CYS A 92 2.98 52.50 25.45
N ALA A 93 2.32 52.24 24.32
CA ALA A 93 1.52 53.24 23.62
C ALA A 93 0.41 52.57 22.79
N VAL A 94 -0.82 53.04 23.03
CA VAL A 94 -2.04 52.79 22.28
C VAL A 94 -1.98 53.60 20.98
N GLY A 95 -2.37 53.01 19.85
CA GLY A 95 -2.47 53.70 18.57
C GLY A 95 -3.50 53.04 17.66
N HIS A 96 -4.71 53.60 17.65
CA HIS A 96 -5.75 53.32 16.66
C HIS A 96 -5.29 53.76 15.27
N GLY A 97 -5.48 52.89 14.27
CA GLY A 97 -5.28 53.22 12.85
C GLY A 97 -6.09 52.28 11.97
N LEU A 98 -7.19 52.79 11.42
CA LEU A 98 -8.02 52.15 10.40
C LEU A 98 -7.24 52.02 9.08
N ALA A 99 -7.18 50.82 8.51
CA ALA A 99 -6.79 50.59 7.11
C ALA A 99 -7.51 49.34 6.55
N SER A 100 -7.93 49.45 5.29
CA SER A 100 -8.75 48.53 4.47
C SER A 100 -8.41 47.04 4.54
N PRO A 101 -9.39 46.13 4.31
CA PRO A 101 -9.12 44.70 4.29
C PRO A 101 -8.60 44.28 2.91
N GLU A 102 -7.27 44.11 2.81
CA GLU A 102 -6.69 43.25 1.78
C GLU A 102 -7.09 41.79 2.03
N ARG A 103 -7.69 41.16 1.01
CA ARG A 103 -8.05 39.74 1.01
C ARG A 103 -6.77 38.89 1.07
N ARG A 104 -6.46 38.39 2.27
CA ARG A 104 -5.52 37.26 2.46
C ARG A 104 -6.25 35.94 2.17
N PRO A 105 -5.59 34.94 1.56
CA PRO A 105 -6.17 33.62 1.40
C PRO A 105 -6.32 32.95 2.78
N PRO A 106 -7.43 32.25 3.08
CA PRO A 106 -7.55 31.55 4.34
C PRO A 106 -6.60 30.35 4.35
N HIS A 107 -5.67 30.38 5.30
CA HIS A 107 -4.78 29.29 5.65
C HIS A 107 -5.57 28.02 5.99
N ALA A 108 -5.07 26.90 5.49
CA ALA A 108 -5.56 25.56 5.77
C ALA A 108 -5.32 25.22 7.24
N GLU A 109 -6.40 25.18 8.05
CA GLU A 109 -6.33 24.65 9.40
C GLU A 109 -7.36 23.52 9.61
N ARG A 110 -6.74 22.36 9.89
CA ARG A 110 -7.19 21.02 10.27
C ARG A 110 -8.70 20.84 10.51
N ARG A 111 -9.34 20.12 9.58
CA ARG A 111 -10.54 19.32 9.88
C ARG A 111 -10.14 18.20 10.86
N ARG A 112 -10.54 18.30 12.12
CA ARG A 112 -10.83 17.10 12.93
C ARG A 112 -12.27 16.68 12.61
N SER A 113 -12.49 16.13 11.41
CA SER A 113 -13.76 15.48 11.09
C SER A 113 -13.79 14.11 11.77
N GLY A 114 -14.89 13.80 12.45
CA GLY A 114 -15.18 12.46 12.96
C GLY A 114 -15.03 11.45 11.83
N ARG A 115 -13.99 10.62 11.92
CA ARG A 115 -13.70 9.58 10.93
C ARG A 115 -14.73 8.47 11.08
N SER A 116 -15.19 7.92 9.96
CA SER A 116 -16.03 6.71 9.96
C SER A 116 -15.36 5.58 10.77
N PRO A 117 -16.10 4.79 11.57
CA PRO A 117 -15.55 3.66 12.32
C PRO A 117 -14.73 2.67 11.47
N ALA A 118 -15.03 2.55 10.17
CA ALA A 118 -14.26 1.71 9.24
C ALA A 118 -12.88 2.32 8.90
N ALA A 119 -12.82 3.65 8.69
CA ALA A 119 -11.57 4.39 8.49
C ALA A 119 -10.72 4.42 9.77
N ASP A 120 -11.38 4.44 10.94
CA ASP A 120 -10.73 4.35 12.26
C ASP A 120 -10.19 2.93 12.53
N ARG A 121 -10.91 1.86 12.16
CA ARG A 121 -10.43 0.46 12.27
C ARG A 121 -9.19 0.18 11.41
N ALA A 122 -9.13 0.68 10.18
CA ALA A 122 -7.96 0.51 9.30
C ALA A 122 -6.69 1.19 9.86
N GLN A 123 -6.87 2.26 10.65
CA GLN A 123 -5.77 2.98 11.32
C GLN A 123 -5.32 2.32 12.64
N ARG A 124 -6.04 1.30 13.12
CA ARG A 124 -5.80 0.63 14.41
C ARG A 124 -5.08 -0.71 14.31
N ARG A 125 -4.70 -1.16 13.11
CA ARG A 125 -3.89 -2.38 12.92
C ARG A 125 -2.50 -2.21 13.55
N PRO A 126 -2.17 -2.96 14.61
CA PRO A 126 -0.91 -2.82 15.32
C PRO A 126 0.22 -3.58 14.61
N ALA A 127 1.46 -3.26 14.97
CA ALA A 127 2.57 -4.18 14.76
C ALA A 127 2.46 -5.34 15.75
N LEU A 128 2.88 -6.54 15.35
CA LEU A 128 2.88 -7.74 16.18
C LEU A 128 4.32 -8.23 16.35
N MET A 129 4.67 -8.57 17.59
CA MET A 129 5.93 -9.22 17.93
C MET A 129 5.60 -10.55 18.62
N PHE A 130 6.21 -11.61 18.11
CA PHE A 130 6.12 -12.97 18.63
C PHE A 130 7.46 -13.32 19.27
N ASP A 131 7.52 -13.25 20.60
CA ASP A 131 8.74 -13.51 21.38
C ASP A 131 9.07 -15.01 21.49
N ARG A 132 8.12 -15.89 21.16
CA ARG A 132 8.24 -17.34 21.29
C ARG A 132 7.63 -18.01 20.08
N ILE A 133 8.48 -18.56 19.22
CA ILE A 133 8.07 -19.28 18.02
C ILE A 133 8.43 -20.74 18.21
N LYS A 134 7.53 -21.64 17.86
CA LYS A 134 7.83 -23.07 17.92
C LYS A 134 9.00 -23.37 16.98
N GLY A 135 10.08 -23.94 17.51
CA GLY A 135 11.26 -24.31 16.72
C GLY A 135 12.25 -23.19 16.42
N SER A 136 12.06 -21.98 16.94
CA SER A 136 13.04 -20.89 16.79
C SER A 136 13.14 -20.03 18.06
N ALA A 137 14.36 -19.63 18.40
CA ALA A 137 14.63 -18.69 19.48
C ALA A 137 14.57 -17.22 19.03
N MET A 138 14.52 -16.96 17.72
CA MET A 138 14.49 -15.60 17.17
C MET A 138 13.08 -15.01 17.32
N PRO A 139 12.93 -13.79 17.87
CA PRO A 139 11.66 -13.08 17.81
C PRO A 139 11.26 -12.79 16.36
N PHE A 140 9.96 -12.83 16.08
CA PHE A 140 9.40 -12.55 14.75
C PHE A 140 8.47 -11.36 14.80
N VAL A 141 8.62 -10.44 13.86
CA VAL A 141 7.82 -9.22 13.78
C VAL A 141 7.16 -9.04 12.42
N VAL A 142 5.93 -8.55 12.45
CA VAL A 142 5.14 -8.15 11.27
C VAL A 142 4.37 -6.87 11.57
N GLY A 143 3.98 -6.14 10.52
CA GLY A 143 3.21 -4.90 10.66
C GLY A 143 4.04 -3.71 11.12
N ILE A 144 5.37 -3.85 11.22
CA ILE A 144 6.24 -2.80 11.79
C ILE A 144 6.54 -1.65 10.80
N LEU A 145 6.28 -1.83 9.50
CA LEU A 145 6.43 -0.75 8.51
C LEU A 145 5.09 -0.28 7.96
N GLY A 146 4.12 -1.17 7.86
CA GLY A 146 2.81 -0.85 7.27
C GLY A 146 1.63 -1.51 7.94
N GLY A 147 1.72 -1.86 9.23
CA GLY A 147 0.53 -2.29 9.96
C GLY A 147 -0.59 -1.24 9.85
N SER A 148 -0.23 0.05 9.92
CA SER A 148 -1.13 1.16 9.65
C SER A 148 -0.38 2.37 9.09
N ARG A 149 -1.13 3.32 8.54
CA ARG A 149 -0.57 4.61 8.09
C ARG A 149 0.17 5.37 9.20
N ARG A 150 -0.24 5.19 10.46
CA ARG A 150 0.43 5.79 11.62
C ARG A 150 1.79 5.15 11.87
N ILE A 151 1.88 3.82 11.78
CA ILE A 151 3.16 3.10 11.89
C ILE A 151 4.12 3.53 10.78
N TYR A 152 3.60 3.66 9.55
CA TYR A 152 4.37 4.18 8.42
C TYR A 152 4.94 5.59 8.69
N ALA A 153 4.12 6.49 9.23
CA ALA A 153 4.58 7.83 9.61
C ALA A 153 5.62 7.79 10.74
N THR A 154 5.44 6.91 11.73
CA THR A 154 6.42 6.69 12.81
C THR A 154 7.75 6.17 12.27
N ALA A 155 7.73 5.27 11.28
CA ALA A 155 8.95 4.79 10.60
C ALA A 155 9.73 5.91 9.89
N LEU A 156 9.07 7.01 9.55
CA LEU A 156 9.66 8.22 8.97
C LEU A 156 9.96 9.31 10.02
N GLU A 157 9.72 9.02 11.29
CA GLU A 157 9.83 9.96 12.42
C GLU A 157 8.99 11.22 12.22
N THR A 158 7.73 11.05 11.80
CA THR A 158 6.78 12.13 11.55
C THR A 158 5.35 11.73 11.92
N ASP A 159 4.44 12.70 11.91
CA ASP A 159 3.00 12.44 11.84
C ASP A 159 2.54 12.23 10.39
N LEU A 160 1.24 11.90 10.21
CA LEU A 160 0.64 11.67 8.90
C LEU A 160 0.75 12.86 7.95
N ASP A 161 0.76 14.08 8.48
CA ASP A 161 0.78 15.31 7.70
C ASP A 161 2.18 15.59 7.14
N GLY A 162 3.23 15.24 7.91
CA GLY A 162 4.63 15.40 7.51
C GLY A 162 5.19 14.28 6.62
N VAL A 163 4.45 13.19 6.36
CA VAL A 163 4.91 12.08 5.49
C VAL A 163 5.34 12.58 4.11
N TRP A 164 4.56 13.50 3.52
CA TRP A 164 4.88 14.04 2.20
C TRP A 164 6.22 14.80 2.20
N GLU A 165 6.42 15.66 3.21
CA GLU A 165 7.63 16.47 3.32
C GLU A 165 8.87 15.59 3.53
N LYS A 166 8.77 14.57 4.40
CA LYS A 166 9.85 13.60 4.61
C LYS A 166 10.23 12.87 3.31
N TRP A 167 9.24 12.40 2.56
CA TRP A 167 9.49 11.72 1.29
C TRP A 167 10.08 12.61 0.20
N GLU A 168 9.75 13.89 0.17
CA GLU A 168 10.32 14.81 -0.82
C GLU A 168 11.85 14.90 -0.73
N ARG A 169 12.41 14.66 0.47
CA ARG A 169 13.85 14.61 0.72
C ARG A 169 14.55 13.41 0.06
N SER A 170 13.82 12.38 -0.35
CA SER A 170 14.37 11.24 -1.11
C SER A 170 15.02 11.64 -2.45
N LYS A 171 14.73 12.85 -2.96
CA LYS A 171 15.38 13.41 -4.15
C LYS A 171 16.80 13.93 -3.87
N ASN A 172 17.07 14.30 -2.62
CA ASN A 172 18.37 14.79 -2.17
C ASN A 172 19.18 13.57 -1.74
N LEU A 173 19.68 12.80 -2.72
CA LEU A 173 20.41 11.58 -2.46
C LEU A 173 21.63 11.86 -1.56
N VAL A 174 21.73 11.12 -0.45
CA VAL A 174 22.88 11.18 0.46
C VAL A 174 23.59 9.84 0.38
N PRO A 175 24.77 9.74 -0.27
CA PRO A 175 25.45 8.48 -0.48
C PRO A 175 25.69 7.70 0.84
N PRO A 176 25.59 6.35 0.83
CA PRO A 176 25.90 5.55 2.00
C PRO A 176 27.35 5.75 2.47
N ARG A 177 27.57 5.61 3.78
CA ARG A 177 28.90 5.73 4.39
C ARG A 177 29.42 4.34 4.72
N LEU A 178 30.55 3.98 4.12
CA LEU A 178 31.22 2.72 4.44
C LEU A 178 31.86 2.81 5.83
N VAL A 179 31.47 1.92 6.74
CA VAL A 179 32.05 1.77 8.08
C VAL A 179 32.83 0.47 8.19
N LYS A 180 33.75 0.40 9.16
CA LYS A 180 34.67 -0.75 9.31
C LYS A 180 33.97 -2.04 9.75
N SER A 181 32.92 -1.92 10.56
CA SER A 181 32.19 -3.04 11.14
C SER A 181 30.79 -2.58 11.54
N GLY A 182 29.87 -3.53 11.69
CA GLY A 182 28.50 -3.27 12.10
C GLY A 182 27.96 -4.46 12.88
N PRO A 183 26.96 -4.26 13.76
CA PRO A 183 26.41 -5.34 14.56
C PRO A 183 25.82 -6.47 13.70
N CYS A 184 25.45 -6.22 12.44
CA CYS A 184 24.97 -7.27 11.53
C CYS A 184 25.97 -8.41 11.31
N GLN A 185 27.24 -8.23 11.66
CA GLN A 185 28.31 -9.23 11.53
C GLN A 185 28.83 -9.75 12.88
N ASP A 186 28.08 -9.56 13.99
CA ASP A 186 28.49 -10.05 15.31
C ASP A 186 28.59 -11.58 15.40
N VAL A 187 27.73 -12.28 14.64
CA VAL A 187 27.69 -13.74 14.52
C VAL A 187 27.75 -14.08 13.03
N VAL A 188 28.60 -15.05 12.68
CA VAL A 188 28.88 -15.42 11.29
C VAL A 188 28.76 -16.94 11.16
N HIS A 189 27.92 -17.38 10.22
CA HIS A 189 27.76 -18.77 9.81
C HIS A 189 28.23 -18.90 8.37
N MET A 190 29.16 -19.79 8.10
CA MET A 190 29.79 -19.98 6.78
C MET A 190 29.63 -21.44 6.32
N GLY A 191 29.64 -21.65 5.00
CA GLY A 191 29.65 -23.00 4.46
C GLY A 191 28.42 -23.80 4.90
N ASP A 192 28.61 -24.97 5.52
CA ASP A 192 27.50 -25.85 5.95
C ASP A 192 26.68 -25.28 7.13
N GLU A 193 27.26 -24.37 7.92
CA GLU A 193 26.56 -23.70 9.02
C GLU A 193 25.58 -22.62 8.52
N ALA A 194 25.77 -22.12 7.29
CA ALA A 194 24.93 -21.11 6.66
C ALA A 194 23.57 -21.70 6.22
N ASN A 195 22.75 -22.10 7.19
CA ASN A 195 21.46 -22.75 6.95
C ASN A 195 20.29 -21.75 7.08
N ILE A 196 19.66 -21.40 5.95
CA ILE A 196 18.54 -20.46 5.90
C ILE A 196 17.25 -21.00 6.53
N GLU A 197 17.10 -22.32 6.67
CA GLU A 197 15.95 -22.95 7.33
C GLU A 197 15.93 -22.71 8.84
N THR A 198 17.04 -22.21 9.41
CA THR A 198 17.10 -21.80 10.83
C THR A 198 16.35 -20.50 11.10
N LEU A 199 16.11 -19.70 10.05
CA LEU A 199 15.32 -18.49 10.14
C LEU A 199 13.83 -18.87 10.20
N PRO A 200 13.01 -18.20 11.03
CA PRO A 200 11.60 -18.58 11.25
C PRO A 200 10.68 -18.15 10.09
N ALA A 201 10.96 -18.60 8.87
CA ALA A 201 10.10 -18.43 7.71
C ALA A 201 8.75 -19.12 7.94
N ALA A 202 7.66 -18.46 7.54
CA ALA A 202 6.32 -19.00 7.69
C ALA A 202 5.80 -19.57 6.37
N VAL A 203 4.93 -20.57 6.47
CA VAL A 203 3.96 -20.91 5.41
C VAL A 203 2.79 -19.95 5.61
N TRP A 204 2.54 -19.04 4.67
CA TRP A 204 1.61 -17.94 4.89
C TRP A 204 0.18 -18.31 4.52
N THR A 205 0.02 -19.11 3.47
CA THR A 205 -1.27 -19.65 3.02
C THR A 205 -1.27 -21.15 3.19
N VAL A 206 -1.62 -21.61 4.38
CA VAL A 206 -1.66 -23.03 4.74
C VAL A 206 -2.54 -23.81 3.75
N GLY A 207 -2.02 -24.93 3.24
CA GLY A 207 -2.70 -25.79 2.26
C GLY A 207 -2.52 -25.36 0.79
N HIS A 208 -1.93 -24.19 0.52
CA HIS A 208 -1.73 -23.69 -0.83
C HIS A 208 -0.27 -23.34 -1.16
N ASP A 209 0.44 -22.69 -0.23
CA ASP A 209 1.86 -22.40 -0.41
C ASP A 209 2.65 -23.74 -0.41
N PRO A 210 3.59 -23.94 -1.36
CA PRO A 210 4.38 -25.18 -1.47
C PRO A 210 5.43 -25.36 -0.35
N GLY A 211 5.65 -24.33 0.48
CA GLY A 211 6.65 -24.33 1.54
C GLY A 211 6.76 -22.96 2.23
N PRO A 212 7.72 -22.80 3.15
CA PRO A 212 7.95 -21.53 3.84
C PRO A 212 8.47 -20.43 2.91
N TYR A 213 8.07 -19.19 3.18
CA TYR A 213 8.52 -18.00 2.45
C TYR A 213 9.03 -16.91 3.39
N HIS A 214 10.13 -16.28 2.98
CA HIS A 214 10.51 -14.97 3.50
C HIS A 214 9.82 -13.87 2.69
N THR A 215 9.09 -12.98 3.37
CA THR A 215 8.22 -11.98 2.74
C THR A 215 8.66 -10.52 2.88
N SER A 216 9.57 -10.20 3.79
CA SER A 216 10.25 -8.89 3.84
C SER A 216 11.75 -8.88 3.47
N PRO A 217 12.30 -9.81 2.67
CA PRO A 217 13.71 -9.77 2.30
C PRO A 217 14.00 -8.50 1.48
N PHE A 218 14.88 -7.64 1.99
CA PHE A 218 15.45 -6.53 1.23
C PHE A 218 16.68 -7.07 0.48
N VAL A 219 16.49 -7.42 -0.78
CA VAL A 219 17.51 -8.04 -1.61
C VAL A 219 18.33 -6.95 -2.29
N ILE A 220 19.62 -6.94 -1.98
CA ILE A 220 20.61 -6.04 -2.53
C ILE A 220 21.32 -6.75 -3.67
N SER A 221 21.35 -6.11 -4.84
CA SER A 221 22.14 -6.52 -6.00
C SER A 221 22.79 -5.28 -6.62
N ARG A 222 23.72 -5.48 -7.56
CA ARG A 222 24.44 -4.37 -8.20
C ARG A 222 24.42 -4.52 -9.71
N ASP A 223 24.23 -3.41 -10.42
CA ASP A 223 24.39 -3.40 -11.87
C ASP A 223 25.86 -3.72 -12.22
N PRO A 224 26.15 -4.76 -13.03
CA PRO A 224 27.51 -5.10 -13.41
C PRO A 224 28.18 -4.10 -14.37
N GLU A 225 27.46 -3.09 -14.84
CA GLU A 225 27.96 -1.99 -15.67
C GLU A 225 28.17 -0.73 -14.87
N THR A 226 27.08 -0.19 -14.31
CA THR A 226 27.07 1.11 -13.67
C THR A 226 27.52 1.05 -12.21
N ARG A 227 27.58 -0.15 -11.62
CA ARG A 227 27.86 -0.41 -10.20
C ARG A 227 26.87 0.24 -9.23
N VAL A 228 25.76 0.78 -9.73
CA VAL A 228 24.67 1.30 -8.91
C VAL A 228 23.96 0.13 -8.22
N PRO A 229 23.75 0.18 -6.90
CA PRO A 229 23.02 -0.86 -6.19
C PRO A 229 21.52 -0.77 -6.49
N ASN A 230 20.82 -1.88 -6.26
CA ASN A 230 19.38 -1.91 -6.12
C ASN A 230 19.04 -2.62 -4.81
N VAL A 231 18.16 -2.01 -4.00
CA VAL A 231 17.50 -2.65 -2.86
C VAL A 231 16.04 -2.91 -3.24
N GLY A 232 15.69 -4.17 -3.49
CA GLY A 232 14.35 -4.58 -3.88
C GLY A 232 13.72 -5.56 -2.89
N VAL A 233 12.38 -5.58 -2.83
CA VAL A 233 11.65 -6.61 -2.07
C VAL A 233 11.14 -7.68 -3.02
N TYR A 234 11.64 -8.91 -2.85
CA TYR A 234 11.26 -10.09 -3.65
C TYR A 234 10.97 -11.25 -2.72
N ARG A 235 9.81 -11.89 -2.79
CA ARG A 235 9.57 -13.07 -1.94
C ARG A 235 10.62 -14.16 -2.22
N VAL A 236 11.02 -14.86 -1.16
CA VAL A 236 12.04 -15.92 -1.22
C VAL A 236 11.44 -17.21 -0.69
N GLN A 237 11.23 -18.19 -1.58
CA GLN A 237 10.80 -19.54 -1.20
C GLN A 237 11.97 -20.33 -0.64
N VAL A 238 11.80 -20.90 0.55
CA VAL A 238 12.78 -21.84 1.12
C VAL A 238 12.67 -23.18 0.38
N LYS A 239 13.78 -23.64 -0.21
CA LYS A 239 13.86 -24.92 -0.96
C LYS A 239 14.83 -25.92 -0.35
N GLY A 240 15.56 -25.51 0.68
CA GLY A 240 16.55 -26.30 1.38
C GLY A 240 17.51 -25.41 2.19
N PRO A 241 18.48 -25.99 2.90
CA PRO A 241 19.36 -25.26 3.82
C PRO A 241 20.10 -24.10 3.18
N ARG A 242 20.52 -24.25 1.92
CA ARG A 242 21.31 -23.26 1.18
C ARG A 242 20.74 -22.91 -0.18
N LYS A 243 19.46 -23.20 -0.40
CA LYS A 243 18.81 -23.01 -1.70
C LYS A 243 17.46 -22.36 -1.52
N THR A 244 17.21 -21.33 -2.31
CA THR A 244 15.93 -20.61 -2.33
C THR A 244 15.46 -20.32 -3.75
N GLY A 245 14.16 -20.09 -3.91
CA GLY A 245 13.58 -19.56 -5.15
C GLY A 245 13.25 -18.09 -4.97
N LEU A 246 13.62 -17.22 -5.92
CA LEU A 246 13.28 -15.81 -5.93
C LEU A 246 12.31 -15.47 -7.05
N MET A 247 11.07 -15.12 -6.70
CA MET A 247 10.16 -14.55 -7.69
C MET A 247 10.56 -13.12 -8.01
N ILE A 248 11.10 -12.92 -9.21
CA ILE A 248 11.47 -11.60 -9.71
C ILE A 248 10.74 -11.35 -11.02
N TYR A 249 9.85 -10.35 -11.02
CA TYR A 249 9.10 -9.97 -12.22
C TYR A 249 10.03 -9.24 -13.22
N PRO A 250 9.89 -9.45 -14.55
CA PRO A 250 10.84 -8.95 -15.55
C PRO A 250 11.22 -7.44 -15.50
N PRO A 251 10.30 -6.48 -15.25
CA PRO A 251 10.64 -5.06 -15.20
C PRO A 251 11.40 -4.63 -13.94
N ARG A 252 11.66 -5.53 -12.98
CA ARG A 252 12.36 -5.18 -11.73
C ARG A 252 13.87 -5.04 -11.95
N ASN A 253 14.49 -4.08 -11.25
CA ASN A 253 15.91 -3.73 -11.38
C ASN A 253 16.84 -4.95 -11.21
N MET A 254 16.65 -5.78 -10.17
CA MET A 254 17.45 -7.01 -9.99
C MET A 254 17.33 -7.98 -11.17
N ASN A 255 16.17 -8.10 -11.83
CA ASN A 255 16.05 -8.93 -13.04
C ASN A 255 16.90 -8.37 -14.19
N GLN A 256 17.02 -7.05 -14.30
CA GLN A 256 17.93 -6.43 -15.27
C GLN A 256 19.40 -6.75 -14.93
N HIS A 257 19.78 -6.71 -13.65
CA HIS A 257 21.14 -7.09 -13.20
C HIS A 257 21.45 -8.55 -13.54
N ILE A 258 20.51 -9.46 -13.27
CA ILE A 258 20.63 -10.88 -13.62
C ILE A 258 20.83 -11.04 -15.12
N ARG A 259 19.99 -10.42 -15.95
CA ARG A 259 20.11 -10.50 -17.42
C ARG A 259 21.44 -9.98 -17.95
N LYS A 260 21.93 -8.84 -17.41
CA LYS A 260 23.23 -8.29 -17.80
C LYS A 260 24.37 -9.24 -17.41
N ASN A 261 24.37 -9.81 -16.21
CA ASN A 261 25.37 -10.81 -15.82
C ASN A 261 25.29 -12.09 -16.67
N GLU A 262 24.08 -12.56 -16.97
CA GLU A 262 23.89 -13.74 -17.83
C GLU A 262 24.38 -13.50 -19.26
N SER A 263 24.20 -12.30 -19.83
CA SER A 263 24.80 -11.98 -21.13
C SER A 263 26.34 -12.05 -21.16
N ARG A 264 26.97 -12.09 -19.97
CA ARG A 264 28.43 -12.23 -19.78
C ARG A 264 28.84 -13.63 -19.31
N GLY A 265 27.89 -14.56 -19.19
CA GLY A 265 28.15 -15.89 -18.63
C GLY A 265 28.43 -15.90 -17.12
N CYS A 266 28.05 -14.84 -16.40
CA CYS A 266 28.37 -14.67 -14.98
C CYS A 266 27.15 -14.95 -14.08
N ALA A 267 27.41 -15.40 -12.86
CA ALA A 267 26.43 -15.39 -11.77
C ALA A 267 26.15 -13.94 -11.32
N THR A 268 25.04 -13.73 -10.63
CA THR A 268 24.71 -12.44 -9.99
C THR A 268 24.84 -12.56 -8.49
N GLU A 269 25.78 -11.82 -7.90
CA GLU A 269 25.88 -11.72 -6.45
C GLU A 269 24.70 -10.95 -5.86
N ALA A 270 24.21 -11.40 -4.71
CA ALA A 270 23.14 -10.74 -3.97
C ALA A 270 23.30 -10.95 -2.46
N ALA A 271 22.75 -10.01 -1.69
CA ALA A 271 22.62 -10.12 -0.25
C ALA A 271 21.16 -9.88 0.15
N ILE A 272 20.58 -10.78 0.95
CA ILE A 272 19.22 -10.67 1.47
C ILE A 272 19.29 -10.13 2.90
N VAL A 273 18.64 -8.99 3.15
CA VAL A 273 18.63 -8.34 4.46
C VAL A 273 17.25 -8.50 5.10
N PHE A 274 17.22 -8.90 6.38
CA PHE A 274 16.02 -8.91 7.22
C PHE A 274 16.23 -8.00 8.41
N GLY A 275 15.24 -7.15 8.70
CA GLY A 275 15.30 -6.19 9.80
C GLY A 275 16.39 -5.15 9.59
N THR A 276 16.03 -3.90 9.38
CA THR A 276 17.01 -2.81 9.28
C THR A 276 16.33 -1.49 9.63
N ASP A 277 17.01 -0.37 9.42
CA ASP A 277 16.41 0.96 9.51
C ASP A 277 15.07 0.98 8.75
N PRO A 278 13.95 1.36 9.40
CA PRO A 278 12.64 1.36 8.78
C PRO A 278 12.58 2.13 7.45
N VAL A 279 13.32 3.23 7.32
CA VAL A 279 13.36 4.05 6.11
C VAL A 279 13.90 3.27 4.92
N ILE A 280 14.90 2.41 5.12
CA ILE A 280 15.44 1.54 4.05
C ILE A 280 14.36 0.57 3.57
N GLY A 281 13.58 0.00 4.49
CA GLY A 281 12.46 -0.87 4.12
C GLY A 281 11.37 -0.13 3.33
N LEU A 282 11.12 1.14 3.66
CA LEU A 282 10.17 1.99 2.94
C LEU A 282 10.69 2.39 1.54
N THR A 283 11.98 2.68 1.38
CA THR A 283 12.56 2.98 0.06
C THR A 283 12.65 1.75 -0.82
N ALA A 284 12.98 0.57 -0.26
CA ALA A 284 13.09 -0.68 -1.00
C ALA A 284 11.78 -1.16 -1.66
N VAL A 285 10.62 -0.81 -1.09
CA VAL A 285 9.31 -1.12 -1.71
C VAL A 285 8.86 -0.09 -2.74
N SER A 286 9.51 1.07 -2.78
CA SER A 286 9.05 2.22 -3.55
C SER A 286 9.57 2.17 -4.99
N PRO A 287 8.77 2.60 -5.98
CA PRO A 287 9.12 2.47 -7.40
C PRO A 287 10.08 3.57 -7.85
N PHE A 288 11.32 3.55 -7.38
CA PHE A 288 12.35 4.45 -7.89
C PHE A 288 12.71 4.14 -9.35
N PRO A 289 13.07 5.16 -10.16
CA PRO A 289 13.62 4.93 -11.50
C PRO A 289 14.87 4.05 -11.45
N TYR A 290 15.11 3.30 -12.54
CA TYR A 290 16.34 2.52 -12.69
C TYR A 290 17.59 3.41 -12.57
N GLY A 291 18.60 2.94 -11.84
CA GLY A 291 19.84 3.69 -11.60
C GLY A 291 19.77 4.68 -10.42
N VAL A 292 18.68 4.71 -9.66
CA VAL A 292 18.63 5.42 -8.36
C VAL A 292 19.00 4.46 -7.25
N ASP A 293 19.96 4.84 -6.41
CA ASP A 293 20.36 4.10 -5.21
C ASP A 293 19.34 4.31 -4.08
N GLU A 294 18.62 3.24 -3.71
CA GLU A 294 17.59 3.31 -2.66
C GLU A 294 18.16 3.54 -1.25
N LEU A 295 19.42 3.19 -0.97
CA LEU A 295 20.10 3.51 0.28
C LEU A 295 20.46 4.99 0.32
N ALA A 296 20.87 5.56 -0.81
CA ALA A 296 21.12 7.00 -0.91
C ALA A 296 19.82 7.82 -0.77
N ALA A 297 18.72 7.32 -1.34
CA ALA A 297 17.39 7.91 -1.15
C ALA A 297 16.94 7.83 0.31
N ALA A 298 17.20 6.71 0.99
CA ALA A 298 16.94 6.57 2.43
C ALA A 298 17.77 7.57 3.24
N GLY A 299 19.04 7.77 2.89
CA GLY A 299 19.90 8.79 3.50
C GLY A 299 19.35 10.20 3.31
N GLY A 300 18.78 10.51 2.14
CA GLY A 300 18.08 11.77 1.88
C GLY A 300 16.87 12.00 2.80
N ILE A 301 16.03 10.97 2.97
CA ILE A 301 14.88 11.01 3.89
C ILE A 301 15.32 11.23 5.34
N ARG A 302 16.37 10.51 5.77
CA ARG A 302 16.98 10.62 7.10
C ARG A 302 17.63 11.98 7.33
N GLY A 303 18.22 12.57 6.28
CA GLY A 303 19.09 13.74 6.37
C GLY A 303 20.54 13.42 6.73
N GLU A 304 20.91 12.13 6.74
CA GLU A 304 22.25 11.63 7.03
C GLU A 304 22.53 10.33 6.27
N PRO A 305 23.80 9.99 5.99
CA PRO A 305 24.15 8.74 5.31
C PRO A 305 23.66 7.48 6.04
N VAL A 306 23.25 6.48 5.26
CA VAL A 306 23.10 5.11 5.78
C VAL A 306 24.49 4.51 5.97
N ASP A 307 24.80 4.04 7.17
CA ASP A 307 26.04 3.29 7.42
C ASP A 307 25.93 1.88 6.84
N VAL A 308 26.94 1.49 6.05
CA VAL A 308 27.01 0.19 5.39
C VAL A 308 28.34 -0.51 5.67
N VAL A 309 28.36 -1.83 5.66
CA VAL A 309 29.56 -2.68 5.76
C VAL A 309 29.69 -3.56 4.52
N ARG A 310 30.91 -3.98 4.20
CA ARG A 310 31.14 -4.98 3.14
C ARG A 310 30.63 -6.34 3.59
N CYS A 311 29.94 -7.03 2.70
CA CYS A 311 29.66 -8.46 2.82
C CYS A 311 30.97 -9.27 2.94
N LEU A 312 30.89 -10.46 3.52
CA LEU A 312 32.03 -11.33 3.78
C LEU A 312 32.39 -12.24 2.59
N THR A 313 31.42 -12.57 1.75
CA THR A 313 31.52 -13.60 0.68
C THR A 313 31.11 -13.12 -0.70
N VAL A 314 30.59 -11.90 -0.81
CA VAL A 314 30.18 -11.26 -2.06
C VAL A 314 30.65 -9.82 -2.11
N ASP A 315 30.87 -9.27 -3.30
CA ASP A 315 31.28 -7.88 -3.47
C ASP A 315 30.06 -6.93 -3.43
N LEU A 316 29.44 -6.85 -2.26
CA LEU A 316 28.29 -6.00 -1.93
C LEU A 316 28.47 -5.28 -0.59
N GLU A 317 27.72 -4.19 -0.42
CA GLU A 317 27.60 -3.49 0.85
C GLU A 317 26.16 -3.64 1.38
N VAL A 318 26.02 -3.86 2.68
CA VAL A 318 24.73 -4.03 3.38
C VAL A 318 24.62 -3.06 4.56
N PRO A 319 23.41 -2.67 4.98
CA PRO A 319 23.23 -1.79 6.14
C PRO A 319 23.91 -2.37 7.39
N ALA A 320 24.77 -1.57 8.03
CA ALA A 320 25.56 -2.01 9.19
C ALA A 320 24.68 -2.44 10.37
N THR A 321 23.48 -1.87 10.48
CA THR A 321 22.50 -2.12 11.54
C THR A 321 21.47 -3.19 11.18
N ALA A 322 21.65 -3.93 10.08
CA ALA A 322 20.79 -5.04 9.74
C ALA A 322 20.71 -6.08 10.88
N GLU A 323 19.54 -6.68 11.10
CA GLU A 323 19.35 -7.75 12.07
C GLU A 323 19.97 -9.05 11.56
N ILE A 324 19.72 -9.39 10.29
CA ILE A 324 20.20 -10.61 9.62
C ILE A 324 20.56 -10.27 8.16
N VAL A 325 21.68 -10.82 7.68
CA VAL A 325 22.13 -10.75 6.29
C VAL A 325 22.44 -12.16 5.80
N VAL A 326 21.87 -12.52 4.65
CA VAL A 326 22.15 -13.78 3.93
C VAL A 326 22.85 -13.45 2.63
N GLU A 327 24.10 -13.84 2.50
CA GLU A 327 24.93 -13.57 1.33
C GLU A 327 24.97 -14.77 0.40
N GLY A 328 25.02 -14.52 -0.91
CA GLY A 328 25.01 -15.58 -1.89
C GLY A 328 24.97 -15.11 -3.32
N LYS A 329 24.56 -16.00 -4.22
CA LYS A 329 24.50 -15.71 -5.65
C LYS A 329 23.30 -16.37 -6.31
N VAL A 330 22.84 -15.76 -7.39
CA VAL A 330 22.02 -16.40 -8.41
C VAL A 330 22.98 -16.98 -9.45
N PRO A 331 23.15 -18.31 -9.54
CA PRO A 331 24.03 -18.91 -10.53
C PRO A 331 23.52 -18.64 -11.96
N PHE A 332 24.44 -18.67 -12.90
CA PHE A 332 24.15 -18.45 -14.33
C PHE A 332 23.01 -19.37 -14.79
N GLN A 333 21.91 -18.77 -15.28
CA GLN A 333 20.74 -19.48 -15.80
C GLN A 333 20.07 -20.49 -14.85
N ALA A 334 20.44 -20.52 -13.56
CA ALA A 334 19.83 -21.43 -12.60
C ALA A 334 18.40 -20.98 -12.29
N ARG A 335 17.45 -21.82 -12.69
CA ARG A 335 16.01 -21.56 -12.53
C ARG A 335 15.29 -22.83 -12.08
N GLU A 336 14.33 -22.67 -11.18
CA GLU A 336 13.46 -23.74 -10.71
C GLU A 336 12.03 -23.25 -10.55
N GLN A 337 11.08 -24.18 -10.39
CA GLN A 337 9.71 -23.86 -10.02
C GLN A 337 9.65 -23.14 -8.67
N GLU A 338 9.04 -21.96 -8.64
CA GLU A 338 8.72 -21.19 -7.45
C GLU A 338 7.21 -20.92 -7.40
N GLY A 339 6.62 -20.78 -6.22
CA GLY A 339 5.17 -20.60 -6.08
C GLY A 339 4.39 -21.91 -6.24
N PRO A 340 3.04 -21.88 -6.09
CA PRO A 340 2.18 -20.71 -5.97
C PRO A 340 2.35 -19.97 -4.62
N PHE A 341 1.79 -18.77 -4.52
CA PHE A 341 1.85 -17.95 -3.30
C PHE A 341 0.65 -17.00 -3.18
N GLY A 342 0.20 -16.70 -1.95
CA GLY A 342 -0.88 -15.73 -1.72
C GLY A 342 -0.47 -14.29 -2.05
N GLU A 343 -1.14 -13.67 -3.02
CA GLU A 343 -0.73 -12.37 -3.58
C GLU A 343 -1.53 -11.17 -3.05
N TYR A 344 -1.01 -9.97 -3.33
CA TYR A 344 -1.56 -8.69 -2.89
C TYR A 344 -3.00 -8.40 -3.35
N ALA A 345 -3.49 -9.11 -4.37
CA ALA A 345 -4.86 -9.00 -4.86
C ALA A 345 -5.86 -9.78 -3.97
N GLY A 346 -5.37 -10.59 -3.03
CA GLY A 346 -6.16 -11.48 -2.19
C GLY A 346 -6.42 -12.87 -2.77
N TYR A 347 -5.76 -13.22 -3.87
CA TYR A 347 -5.86 -14.51 -4.54
C TYR A 347 -4.51 -15.22 -4.59
N MET A 348 -4.52 -16.53 -4.77
CA MET A 348 -3.30 -17.29 -5.06
C MET A 348 -2.75 -16.88 -6.42
N GLY A 349 -1.49 -16.44 -6.44
CA GLY A 349 -0.70 -16.28 -7.65
C GLY A 349 -0.21 -17.63 -8.16
N GLU A 350 -0.08 -17.75 -9.48
CA GLU A 350 0.54 -18.90 -10.11
C GLU A 350 2.03 -18.96 -9.74
N GLY A 351 2.55 -20.18 -9.69
CA GLY A 351 3.98 -20.39 -9.69
C GLY A 351 4.60 -20.19 -11.07
N GLY A 352 5.92 -20.09 -11.13
CA GLY A 352 6.67 -19.99 -12.38
C GLY A 352 8.10 -20.49 -12.25
N ILE A 353 8.81 -20.52 -13.38
CA ILE A 353 10.24 -20.84 -13.43
C ILE A 353 11.03 -19.56 -13.11
N HIS A 354 11.69 -19.55 -11.95
CA HIS A 354 12.29 -18.35 -11.37
C HIS A 354 13.74 -18.58 -10.89
N PRO A 355 14.56 -17.52 -10.76
CA PRO A 355 15.91 -17.58 -10.23
C PRO A 355 16.05 -18.40 -8.96
N VAL A 356 17.06 -19.26 -8.93
CA VAL A 356 17.53 -19.91 -7.71
C VAL A 356 18.61 -19.04 -7.09
N PHE A 357 18.59 -18.89 -5.76
CA PHE A 357 19.69 -18.29 -5.01
C PHE A 357 20.31 -19.30 -4.08
N GLU A 358 21.63 -19.38 -4.18
CA GLU A 358 22.50 -20.23 -3.38
C GLU A 358 23.10 -19.41 -2.25
N VAL A 359 22.92 -19.89 -1.03
CA VAL A 359 23.41 -19.24 0.19
C VAL A 359 24.85 -19.65 0.45
N ASN A 360 25.73 -18.67 0.65
CA ASN A 360 27.13 -18.86 0.99
C ASN A 360 27.42 -18.58 2.49
N CYS A 361 26.78 -17.54 3.03
CA CYS A 361 27.03 -17.05 4.37
C CYS A 361 25.75 -16.46 4.97
N ILE A 362 25.56 -16.62 6.28
CA ILE A 362 24.56 -15.89 7.06
C ILE A 362 25.29 -15.16 8.18
N THR A 363 25.12 -13.84 8.24
CA THR A 363 25.59 -13.02 9.37
C THR A 363 24.41 -12.39 10.09
N HIS A 364 24.52 -12.22 11.39
CA HIS A 364 23.46 -11.54 12.15
C HIS A 364 23.98 -10.90 13.45
N ARG A 365 23.18 -9.99 14.01
CA ARG A 365 23.39 -9.45 15.36
C ARG A 365 23.25 -10.55 16.41
N ARG A 366 23.86 -10.40 17.59
CA ARG A 366 23.79 -11.44 18.65
C ARG A 366 22.38 -11.90 19.03
N ASN A 367 21.41 -10.97 19.05
CA ASN A 367 20.01 -11.26 19.39
C ASN A 367 19.11 -10.73 18.26
N PRO A 368 19.07 -11.41 17.11
CA PRO A 368 18.45 -10.86 15.92
C PRO A 368 16.92 -10.93 16.02
N ILE A 369 16.25 -9.92 15.47
CA ILE A 369 14.81 -9.91 15.25
C ILE A 369 14.54 -10.25 13.79
N TYR A 370 13.79 -11.31 13.54
CA TYR A 370 13.37 -11.69 12.21
C TYR A 370 12.13 -10.87 11.79
N GLN A 371 12.27 -10.06 10.73
CA GLN A 371 11.17 -9.31 10.14
C GLN A 371 10.50 -10.10 9.02
N ALA A 372 9.19 -9.96 8.90
CA ALA A 372 8.40 -10.40 7.76
C ALA A 372 7.32 -9.37 7.38
N PHE A 373 6.70 -9.55 6.21
CA PHE A 373 5.51 -8.80 5.77
C PHE A 373 4.28 -9.68 5.71
N MET A 374 3.15 -9.17 6.20
CA MET A 374 1.83 -9.71 5.90
C MET A 374 1.34 -9.17 4.55
N SER A 375 1.27 -10.01 3.52
CA SER A 375 1.07 -9.55 2.13
C SER A 375 -0.12 -10.15 1.38
N GLN A 376 -0.88 -11.06 1.98
CA GLN A 376 -2.00 -11.76 1.32
C GLN A 376 -3.25 -10.85 1.21
N MET A 377 -4.43 -11.34 1.60
CA MET A 377 -5.71 -10.64 1.49
C MET A 377 -5.66 -9.18 1.96
N PRO A 378 -5.97 -8.18 1.10
CA PRO A 378 -6.06 -6.79 1.53
C PRO A 378 -7.28 -6.54 2.45
N PRO A 379 -7.20 -5.59 3.39
CA PRO A 379 -6.05 -4.73 3.67
C PRO A 379 -4.97 -5.48 4.46
N SER A 380 -3.74 -5.45 3.95
CA SER A 380 -2.58 -6.11 4.51
C SER A 380 -1.48 -5.09 4.85
N GLU A 381 -0.36 -5.53 5.43
CA GLU A 381 0.78 -4.63 5.62
C GLU A 381 1.30 -4.16 4.25
N SER A 382 1.44 -5.08 3.30
CA SER A 382 1.95 -4.74 1.97
C SER A 382 1.07 -3.75 1.21
N SER A 383 -0.28 -3.81 1.36
CA SER A 383 -1.16 -2.79 0.77
C SER A 383 -0.90 -1.41 1.36
N CYS A 384 -0.70 -1.30 2.67
CA CYS A 384 -0.43 -0.01 3.30
C CYS A 384 0.91 0.58 2.83
N ILE A 385 2.02 -0.17 2.92
CA ILE A 385 3.35 0.35 2.57
C ILE A 385 3.39 0.78 1.09
N LYS A 386 2.83 -0.06 0.22
CA LYS A 386 2.77 0.18 -1.23
C LYS A 386 1.91 1.39 -1.60
N SER A 387 0.81 1.65 -0.87
CA SER A 387 -0.09 2.77 -1.14
C SER A 387 0.64 4.12 -1.08
N PHE A 388 1.42 4.37 -0.02
CA PHE A 388 2.10 5.66 0.17
C PHE A 388 3.09 5.96 -0.95
N GLY A 389 4.06 5.07 -1.21
CA GLY A 389 5.08 5.33 -2.23
C GLY A 389 4.48 5.66 -3.60
N ARG A 390 3.38 4.99 -3.97
CA ARG A 390 2.66 5.24 -5.22
C ARG A 390 1.80 6.50 -5.21
N GLU A 391 1.07 6.76 -4.13
CA GLU A 391 0.31 8.01 -3.93
C GLU A 391 1.24 9.22 -4.10
N MET A 392 2.43 9.12 -3.51
CA MET A 392 3.47 10.14 -3.58
C MET A 392 3.93 10.37 -5.02
N GLU A 393 4.23 9.30 -5.75
CA GLU A 393 4.67 9.36 -7.14
C GLU A 393 3.61 9.97 -8.07
N VAL A 394 2.36 9.51 -7.95
CA VAL A 394 1.22 10.03 -8.73
C VAL A 394 0.98 11.50 -8.41
N ARG A 395 0.94 11.88 -7.13
CA ARG A 395 0.73 13.27 -6.73
C ARG A 395 1.87 14.16 -7.23
N ARG A 396 3.12 13.72 -7.14
CA ARG A 396 4.29 14.45 -7.67
C ARG A 396 4.15 14.68 -9.16
N HIS A 397 3.82 13.63 -9.92
CA HIS A 397 3.66 13.72 -11.36
C HIS A 397 2.55 14.69 -11.75
N LEU A 398 1.35 14.52 -11.20
CA LEU A 398 0.21 15.37 -11.53
C LEU A 398 0.43 16.84 -11.15
N LYS A 399 1.02 17.09 -9.97
CA LYS A 399 1.22 18.45 -9.46
C LYS A 399 2.44 19.12 -10.06
N ASN A 400 3.62 18.51 -9.98
CA ASN A 400 4.88 19.15 -10.33
C ASN A 400 5.19 19.04 -11.82
N ASN A 401 4.90 17.91 -12.46
CA ASN A 401 5.24 17.71 -13.87
C ASN A 401 4.12 18.22 -14.80
N LEU A 402 2.85 18.03 -14.42
CA LEU A 402 1.71 18.42 -15.26
C LEU A 402 1.06 19.76 -14.87
N GLY A 403 1.47 20.35 -13.73
CA GLY A 403 0.97 21.63 -13.24
C GLY A 403 -0.50 21.62 -12.83
N LEU A 404 -1.05 20.46 -12.46
CA LEU A 404 -2.46 20.34 -12.08
C LEU A 404 -2.68 20.76 -10.62
N PRO A 405 -3.81 21.41 -10.29
CA PRO A 405 -4.15 21.82 -8.94
C PRO A 405 -4.65 20.65 -8.07
N VAL A 406 -3.84 19.59 -7.98
CA VAL A 406 -4.13 18.39 -7.16
C VAL A 406 -3.91 18.72 -5.69
N HIS A 407 -4.97 18.50 -4.90
CA HIS A 407 -4.95 18.64 -3.46
C HIS A 407 -4.36 17.37 -2.82
N ASP A 408 -4.89 16.21 -3.20
CA ASP A 408 -4.57 14.92 -2.57
C ASP A 408 -4.76 13.73 -3.53
N VAL A 409 -4.11 12.61 -3.21
CA VAL A 409 -4.21 11.34 -3.95
C VAL A 409 -4.31 10.20 -2.93
N CYS A 410 -5.21 9.24 -3.19
CA CYS A 410 -5.39 8.05 -2.38
C CYS A 410 -5.47 6.82 -3.29
N ILE A 411 -4.67 5.81 -3.02
CA ILE A 411 -4.81 4.49 -3.65
C ILE A 411 -5.31 3.54 -2.59
N THR A 412 -6.55 3.09 -2.74
CA THR A 412 -7.22 2.38 -1.66
C THR A 412 -6.56 1.03 -1.37
N GLU A 413 -6.34 0.75 -0.08
CA GLU A 413 -5.73 -0.50 0.36
C GLU A 413 -6.58 -1.72 -0.02
N SER A 414 -7.90 -1.59 0.06
CA SER A 414 -8.85 -2.63 -0.37
C SER A 414 -8.70 -3.05 -1.83
N SER A 415 -8.10 -2.20 -2.67
CA SER A 415 -7.81 -2.47 -4.07
C SER A 415 -6.40 -3.06 -4.32
N GLY A 416 -5.79 -3.63 -3.27
CA GLY A 416 -4.41 -4.14 -3.31
C GLY A 416 -3.37 -3.02 -3.54
N ALA A 417 -3.72 -1.80 -3.12
CA ALA A 417 -2.95 -0.57 -3.36
C ALA A 417 -2.54 -0.38 -4.83
N THR A 418 -3.44 -0.73 -5.77
CA THR A 418 -3.16 -0.70 -7.20
C THR A 418 -4.39 -0.32 -8.04
N ALA A 419 -5.52 -1.01 -7.84
CA ALA A 419 -6.60 -0.98 -8.82
C ALA A 419 -7.46 0.29 -8.77
N MET A 420 -7.71 0.85 -7.57
CA MET A 420 -8.58 2.02 -7.41
C MET A 420 -7.81 3.25 -6.93
N LEU A 421 -7.79 4.27 -7.77
CA LEU A 421 -7.11 5.56 -7.58
C LEU A 421 -8.14 6.68 -7.40
N LEU A 422 -7.99 7.46 -6.33
CA LEU A 422 -8.82 8.62 -6.03
C LEU A 422 -7.96 9.88 -6.08
N ILE A 423 -8.44 10.90 -6.78
CA ILE A 423 -7.73 12.17 -6.95
C ILE A 423 -8.66 13.28 -6.46
N SER A 424 -8.18 14.07 -5.51
CA SER A 424 -8.84 15.28 -5.03
C SER A 424 -8.18 16.50 -5.67
N MET A 425 -8.95 17.40 -6.26
CA MET A 425 -8.40 18.59 -6.92
C MET A 425 -9.26 19.85 -6.80
N ARG A 426 -8.60 21.01 -6.90
CA ARG A 426 -9.28 22.29 -7.10
C ARG A 426 -9.56 22.50 -8.57
N LYS A 427 -10.74 22.09 -9.04
CA LYS A 427 -11.12 22.24 -10.44
C LYS A 427 -11.24 23.72 -10.82
N GLN A 428 -10.45 24.13 -11.81
CA GLN A 428 -10.45 25.48 -12.40
C GLN A 428 -11.03 25.49 -13.83
N ASN A 429 -11.03 24.35 -14.53
CA ASN A 429 -11.65 24.21 -15.84
C ASN A 429 -12.22 22.80 -16.05
N ARG A 430 -13.13 22.65 -17.03
CA ARG A 430 -13.84 21.38 -17.27
C ARG A 430 -12.98 20.22 -17.78
N PHE A 431 -11.78 20.49 -18.31
CA PHE A 431 -10.92 19.48 -18.94
C PHE A 431 -9.89 18.88 -17.97
N GLN A 432 -9.68 19.54 -16.83
CA GLN A 432 -8.72 19.15 -15.81
C GLN A 432 -8.93 17.74 -15.22
N PRO A 433 -10.17 17.27 -14.95
CA PRO A 433 -10.39 15.91 -14.47
C PRO A 433 -9.87 14.84 -15.44
N LEU A 434 -10.21 14.95 -16.73
CA LEU A 434 -9.72 14.03 -17.75
C LEU A 434 -8.18 14.11 -17.89
N LYS A 435 -7.59 15.32 -17.86
CA LYS A 435 -6.13 15.50 -17.87
C LYS A 435 -5.46 14.82 -16.67
N ALA A 436 -6.08 14.86 -15.48
CA ALA A 436 -5.58 14.18 -14.30
C ALA A 436 -5.62 12.65 -14.45
N MET A 437 -6.72 12.09 -14.97
CA MET A 437 -6.84 10.65 -15.25
C MET A 437 -5.79 10.17 -16.25
N MET A 438 -5.68 10.85 -17.40
CA MET A 438 -4.70 10.49 -18.43
C MET A 438 -3.26 10.64 -17.93
N GLY A 439 -2.98 11.71 -17.15
CA GLY A 439 -1.69 11.90 -16.50
C GLY A 439 -1.32 10.73 -15.58
N ALA A 440 -2.26 10.32 -14.72
CA ALA A 440 -2.04 9.19 -13.82
C ALA A 440 -1.81 7.87 -14.59
N TRP A 441 -2.59 7.61 -15.64
CA TRP A 441 -2.45 6.41 -16.47
C TRP A 441 -1.17 6.39 -17.31
N SER A 442 -0.63 7.57 -17.66
CA SER A 442 0.64 7.67 -18.38
C SER A 442 1.86 7.39 -17.51
N LEU A 443 1.73 7.55 -16.19
CA LEU A 443 2.83 7.37 -15.25
C LEU A 443 3.17 5.90 -15.00
N ALA A 444 2.16 5.08 -14.72
CA ALA A 444 2.35 3.68 -14.36
C ALA A 444 1.26 2.78 -14.95
N ILE A 445 1.71 1.88 -15.81
CA ILE A 445 0.97 0.83 -16.54
C ILE A 445 -0.13 0.17 -15.68
N GLY A 446 0.22 -0.24 -14.45
CA GLY A 446 -0.66 -1.03 -13.59
C GLY A 446 -1.55 -0.25 -12.62
N VAL A 447 -1.43 1.07 -12.50
CA VAL A 447 -2.18 1.84 -11.48
C VAL A 447 -3.51 2.34 -12.03
N GLY A 448 -4.55 2.34 -11.19
CA GLY A 448 -5.80 3.05 -11.44
C GLY A 448 -6.65 2.42 -12.54
N LYS A 449 -6.88 1.11 -12.49
CA LYS A 449 -7.93 0.43 -13.29
C LYS A 449 -9.26 1.17 -13.17
N ILE A 450 -9.58 1.64 -11.96
CA ILE A 450 -10.67 2.56 -11.65
C ILE A 450 -10.04 3.85 -11.13
N THR A 451 -10.29 4.99 -11.77
CA THR A 451 -9.79 6.30 -11.34
C THR A 451 -10.93 7.28 -11.17
N ILE A 452 -11.05 7.90 -10.00
CA ILE A 452 -12.14 8.82 -9.67
C ILE A 452 -11.53 10.17 -9.32
N VAL A 453 -11.96 11.24 -10.01
CA VAL A 453 -11.54 12.61 -9.73
C VAL A 453 -12.68 13.35 -9.03
N MET A 454 -12.37 13.97 -7.89
CA MET A 454 -13.32 14.65 -7.01
C MET A 454 -12.81 16.05 -6.67
N ASP A 455 -13.73 16.92 -6.25
CA ASP A 455 -13.36 18.24 -5.76
C ASP A 455 -12.62 18.15 -4.40
N GLU A 456 -11.88 19.21 -4.07
CA GLU A 456 -11.11 19.37 -2.82
C GLU A 456 -11.93 19.36 -1.52
N ASP A 457 -13.27 19.50 -1.59
CA ASP A 457 -14.14 19.45 -0.41
C ASP A 457 -14.49 18.02 0.05
N ILE A 458 -14.18 17.02 -0.78
CA ILE A 458 -14.37 15.60 -0.50
C ILE A 458 -13.13 15.01 0.17
N ASP A 459 -13.31 14.43 1.36
CA ASP A 459 -12.28 13.57 1.94
C ASP A 459 -12.24 12.22 1.21
N ILE A 460 -11.27 12.06 0.32
CA ILE A 460 -11.10 10.86 -0.51
C ILE A 460 -10.66 9.62 0.29
N ARG A 461 -10.40 9.73 1.59
CA ARG A 461 -10.16 8.58 2.48
C ARG A 461 -11.39 8.16 3.27
N ASP A 462 -12.48 8.92 3.17
CA ASP A 462 -13.78 8.57 3.73
C ASP A 462 -14.67 7.97 2.62
N PRO A 463 -14.89 6.64 2.63
CA PRO A 463 -15.68 5.99 1.58
C PRO A 463 -17.11 6.57 1.50
N PHE A 464 -17.67 7.04 2.61
CA PHE A 464 -19.01 7.65 2.62
C PHE A 464 -19.05 8.93 1.79
N GLN A 465 -18.02 9.79 1.91
CA GLN A 465 -17.94 11.02 1.12
C GLN A 465 -17.62 10.75 -0.35
N VAL A 466 -16.84 9.71 -0.65
CA VAL A 466 -16.58 9.27 -2.03
C VAL A 466 -17.88 8.78 -2.69
N GLU A 467 -18.65 7.93 -2.02
CA GLU A 467 -19.95 7.45 -2.50
C GLU A 467 -20.96 8.60 -2.68
N TRP A 468 -20.99 9.55 -1.75
CA TRP A 468 -21.83 10.75 -1.87
C TRP A 468 -21.44 11.60 -3.09
N ALA A 469 -20.14 11.79 -3.35
CA ALA A 469 -19.67 12.52 -4.53
C ALA A 469 -20.08 11.80 -5.83
N LEU A 470 -19.89 10.48 -5.91
CA LEU A 470 -20.32 9.67 -7.05
C LEU A 470 -21.83 9.74 -7.28
N SER A 471 -22.63 9.79 -6.23
CA SER A 471 -24.10 9.79 -6.34
C SER A 471 -24.67 11.07 -6.96
N PHE A 472 -24.05 12.22 -6.69
CA PHE A 472 -24.65 13.52 -7.00
C PHE A 472 -23.80 14.42 -7.91
N ARG A 473 -22.54 14.08 -8.21
CA ARG A 473 -21.62 14.92 -9.01
C ARG A 473 -21.22 14.32 -10.36
N MET A 474 -21.62 13.10 -10.67
CA MET A 474 -21.43 12.51 -12.01
C MET A 474 -22.76 12.17 -12.67
N GLN A 475 -22.80 12.29 -13.99
CA GLN A 475 -23.79 11.75 -14.89
C GLN A 475 -23.16 10.56 -15.62
N PRO A 476 -23.64 9.31 -15.43
CA PRO A 476 -22.96 8.12 -15.93
C PRO A 476 -22.62 8.13 -17.42
N ALA A 477 -23.49 8.69 -18.28
CA ALA A 477 -23.26 8.71 -19.73
C ALA A 477 -22.19 9.72 -20.17
N GLU A 478 -22.01 10.81 -19.41
CA GLU A 478 -21.17 11.95 -19.80
C GLU A 478 -19.82 11.95 -19.07
N ASP A 479 -19.83 11.52 -17.81
CA ASP A 479 -18.69 11.68 -16.89
C ASP A 479 -17.88 10.38 -16.68
N ILE A 480 -18.27 9.30 -17.35
CA ILE A 480 -17.52 8.04 -17.37
C ILE A 480 -16.72 7.93 -18.67
N HIS A 481 -15.41 7.79 -18.51
CA HIS A 481 -14.48 7.53 -19.60
C HIS A 481 -13.99 6.09 -19.55
N ILE A 482 -14.22 5.32 -20.60
CA ILE A 482 -13.70 3.95 -20.72
C ILE A 482 -12.57 3.96 -21.75
N VAL A 483 -11.35 3.64 -21.31
CA VAL A 483 -10.20 3.43 -22.17
C VAL A 483 -10.01 1.92 -22.34
N ARG A 484 -10.12 1.43 -23.57
CA ARG A 484 -9.95 0.01 -23.91
C ARG A 484 -8.53 -0.25 -24.42
N ASN A 485 -8.12 -1.52 -24.43
CA ASN A 485 -6.84 -1.99 -24.95
C ASN A 485 -5.65 -1.32 -24.24
N THR A 486 -5.74 -1.23 -22.91
CA THR A 486 -4.64 -0.78 -22.06
C THR A 486 -3.85 -1.98 -21.57
N ASP A 487 -2.64 -1.72 -21.12
CA ASP A 487 -1.87 -2.74 -20.41
C ASP A 487 -2.63 -3.27 -19.18
N PRO A 488 -2.48 -4.57 -18.88
CA PRO A 488 -3.13 -5.20 -17.76
C PRO A 488 -2.42 -4.90 -16.43
N MET A 489 -3.19 -4.85 -15.35
CA MET A 489 -2.64 -4.92 -14.01
C MET A 489 -2.15 -6.34 -13.74
N ALA A 490 -0.88 -6.50 -13.36
CA ALA A 490 -0.31 -7.80 -13.01
C ALA A 490 -1.09 -8.44 -11.84
N LEU A 491 -1.32 -9.76 -11.89
CA LEU A 491 -2.05 -10.52 -10.88
C LEU A 491 -3.54 -10.12 -10.71
N ASP A 492 -4.13 -9.44 -11.71
CA ASP A 492 -5.57 -9.21 -11.77
C ASP A 492 -6.30 -10.50 -12.20
N PRO A 493 -7.09 -11.15 -11.32
CA PRO A 493 -7.80 -12.38 -11.66
C PRO A 493 -8.94 -12.16 -12.66
N SER A 494 -9.36 -10.90 -12.90
CA SER A 494 -10.43 -10.60 -13.85
C SER A 494 -9.96 -10.56 -15.31
N GLN A 495 -8.67 -10.81 -15.57
CA GLN A 495 -8.14 -10.82 -16.93
C GLN A 495 -8.79 -11.93 -17.76
N PRO A 496 -9.11 -11.67 -19.04
CA PRO A 496 -9.72 -12.67 -19.90
C PRO A 496 -8.77 -13.83 -20.15
N LEU A 497 -9.33 -15.04 -20.13
CA LEU A 497 -8.65 -16.26 -20.54
C LEU A 497 -8.94 -16.54 -22.02
N LYS A 498 -7.98 -17.12 -22.72
CA LYS A 498 -8.17 -17.71 -24.05
C LYS A 498 -8.05 -19.22 -23.92
N ASP A 499 -9.10 -19.94 -24.31
CA ASP A 499 -9.18 -21.40 -24.17
C ASP A 499 -8.85 -21.91 -22.76
N GLY A 500 -9.34 -21.18 -21.74
CA GLY A 500 -9.11 -21.50 -20.33
C GLY A 500 -7.71 -21.20 -19.81
N LYS A 501 -6.84 -20.58 -20.62
CA LYS A 501 -5.45 -20.24 -20.25
C LYS A 501 -5.23 -18.74 -20.26
N LYS A 502 -4.33 -18.27 -19.39
CA LYS A 502 -3.87 -16.88 -19.45
C LYS A 502 -3.11 -16.65 -20.76
N LEU A 503 -3.37 -15.50 -21.36
CA LEU A 503 -2.61 -15.03 -22.51
C LEU A 503 -1.17 -14.70 -22.08
N PRO A 504 -0.18 -14.81 -22.99
CA PRO A 504 1.16 -14.32 -22.71
C PRO A 504 1.11 -12.81 -22.40
N PRO A 505 2.01 -12.29 -21.56
CA PRO A 505 1.97 -10.88 -21.13
C PRO A 505 1.89 -9.86 -22.28
N THR A 506 2.49 -10.16 -23.43
CA THR A 506 2.48 -9.30 -24.62
C THR A 506 1.15 -9.25 -25.37
N GLU A 507 0.24 -10.18 -25.11
CA GLU A 507 -1.09 -10.25 -25.73
C GLU A 507 -2.22 -9.95 -24.74
N GLN A 508 -1.90 -9.84 -23.45
CA GLN A 508 -2.88 -9.46 -22.44
C GLN A 508 -3.32 -8.02 -22.65
N VAL A 509 -4.63 -7.80 -22.67
CA VAL A 509 -5.23 -6.48 -22.74
C VAL A 509 -6.23 -6.29 -21.60
N SER A 510 -6.34 -5.05 -21.14
CA SER A 510 -7.30 -4.65 -20.13
C SER A 510 -8.01 -3.36 -20.55
N SER A 511 -8.77 -2.80 -19.62
CA SER A 511 -9.42 -1.51 -19.76
C SER A 511 -9.32 -0.72 -18.46
N LYS A 512 -9.42 0.60 -18.58
CA LYS A 512 -9.49 1.52 -17.46
C LYS A 512 -10.79 2.31 -17.52
N ILE A 513 -11.34 2.60 -16.34
CA ILE A 513 -12.48 3.51 -16.17
C ILE A 513 -12.02 4.76 -15.42
N GLY A 514 -12.29 5.92 -15.98
CA GLY A 514 -12.14 7.23 -15.37
C GLY A 514 -13.50 7.82 -15.07
N ILE A 515 -13.69 8.36 -13.87
CA ILE A 515 -14.96 8.94 -13.43
C ILE A 515 -14.73 10.38 -12.98
N ASP A 516 -15.33 11.34 -13.66
CA ASP A 516 -15.34 12.74 -13.23
C ASP A 516 -16.49 12.96 -12.24
N ALA A 517 -16.20 12.84 -10.95
CA ALA A 517 -17.12 13.13 -9.85
C ALA A 517 -16.93 14.56 -9.29
N THR A 518 -16.38 15.49 -10.10
CA THR A 518 -16.33 16.91 -9.74
C THR A 518 -17.62 17.63 -10.09
N ARG A 519 -17.94 18.72 -9.39
CA ARG A 519 -19.07 19.59 -9.73
C ARG A 519 -18.93 20.14 -11.16
N LYS A 520 -20.04 20.17 -11.90
CA LYS A 520 -20.08 20.68 -13.29
C LYS A 520 -20.34 22.17 -13.38
N PHE A 521 -21.00 22.71 -12.36
CA PHE A 521 -21.35 24.12 -12.17
C PHE A 521 -21.48 24.38 -10.65
N PRO A 522 -21.67 25.64 -10.20
CA PRO A 522 -21.95 25.91 -8.79
C PRO A 522 -23.23 25.21 -8.33
N TYR A 523 -23.10 24.27 -7.40
CA TYR A 523 -24.24 23.56 -6.82
C TYR A 523 -24.91 24.39 -5.71
N PRO A 524 -26.17 24.08 -5.34
CA PRO A 524 -26.77 24.59 -4.12
C PRO A 524 -25.90 24.30 -2.89
N PRO A 525 -25.99 25.11 -1.83
CA PRO A 525 -25.23 24.87 -0.60
C PRO A 525 -25.59 23.50 -0.01
N PRO A 526 -24.62 22.79 0.60
CA PRO A 526 -24.90 21.55 1.30
C PRO A 526 -25.85 21.82 2.47
N SER A 527 -26.78 20.89 2.71
CA SER A 527 -27.73 20.95 3.83
C SER A 527 -27.05 20.56 5.15
N VAL A 528 -26.06 21.35 5.57
CA VAL A 528 -25.31 21.17 6.82
C VAL A 528 -25.41 22.43 7.68
N PRO A 529 -25.44 22.31 9.02
CA PRO A 529 -25.38 23.48 9.90
C PRO A 529 -24.13 24.33 9.65
N PRO A 530 -24.18 25.65 9.97
CA PRO A 530 -23.01 26.51 9.94
C PRO A 530 -21.83 25.93 10.73
N ARG A 531 -20.61 26.15 10.23
CA ARG A 531 -19.38 25.61 10.82
C ARG A 531 -19.23 25.98 12.30
N GLU A 532 -19.53 27.23 12.65
CA GLU A 532 -19.49 27.72 14.03
C GLU A 532 -20.39 26.92 14.98
N HIS A 533 -21.54 26.44 14.50
CA HIS A 533 -22.44 25.61 15.31
C HIS A 533 -21.85 24.21 15.51
N LEU A 534 -21.27 23.63 14.45
CA LEU A 534 -20.61 22.32 14.52
C LEU A 534 -19.39 22.36 15.46
N GLU A 535 -18.58 23.42 15.37
CA GLU A 535 -17.39 23.61 16.23
C GLU A 535 -17.79 23.82 17.69
N ARG A 536 -18.82 24.63 17.96
CA ARG A 536 -19.37 24.80 19.31
C ARG A 536 -19.88 23.48 19.87
N VAL A 537 -20.59 22.67 19.08
CA VAL A 537 -21.07 21.36 19.52
C VAL A 537 -19.90 20.41 19.82
N ALA A 538 -18.89 20.36 18.94
CA ALA A 538 -17.71 19.53 19.13
C ALA A 538 -16.90 19.93 20.37
N ALA A 539 -16.72 21.23 20.62
CA ALA A 539 -16.00 21.74 21.79
C ALA A 539 -16.71 21.40 23.12
N ASN A 540 -18.03 21.26 23.09
CA ASN A 540 -18.85 20.96 24.26
C ASN A 540 -19.33 19.48 24.30
N TRP A 541 -18.79 18.61 23.45
CA TRP A 541 -19.27 17.23 23.30
C TRP A 541 -19.28 16.45 24.63
N ALA A 542 -18.21 16.58 25.41
CA ALA A 542 -18.10 15.97 26.74
C ALA A 542 -19.05 16.61 27.76
N HIS A 543 -19.25 17.93 27.68
CA HIS A 543 -20.17 18.66 28.56
C HIS A 543 -21.62 18.20 28.36
N TYR A 544 -22.02 17.85 27.13
CA TYR A 544 -23.35 17.30 26.83
C TYR A 544 -23.56 15.87 27.36
N GLY A 545 -22.56 15.25 27.98
CA GLY A 545 -22.64 13.88 28.46
C GLY A 545 -22.71 12.83 27.35
N ILE A 546 -22.45 13.22 26.09
CA ILE A 546 -22.39 12.30 24.96
C ILE A 546 -21.08 11.52 25.06
N ARG A 547 -21.19 10.28 25.54
CA ARG A 547 -20.05 9.36 25.61
C ARG A 547 -19.87 8.68 24.26
N GLU A 548 -18.62 8.47 23.86
CA GLU A 548 -18.34 7.49 22.81
C GLU A 548 -18.92 6.15 23.27
N VAL A 549 -19.81 5.55 22.47
CA VAL A 549 -20.25 4.19 22.71
C VAL A 549 -19.01 3.32 22.65
N PRO A 550 -18.60 2.65 23.74
CA PRO A 550 -17.49 1.71 23.68
C PRO A 550 -17.86 0.69 22.62
N GLN A 551 -17.08 0.64 21.54
CA GLN A 551 -17.23 -0.43 20.57
C GLN A 551 -17.12 -1.75 21.36
N PRO A 552 -18.04 -2.71 21.15
CA PRO A 552 -17.94 -3.99 21.83
C PRO A 552 -16.52 -4.50 21.62
N ARG A 553 -15.84 -4.85 22.72
CA ARG A 553 -14.56 -5.53 22.66
C ARG A 553 -14.84 -6.78 21.82
N THR A 554 -14.31 -6.84 20.61
CA THR A 554 -14.16 -8.11 19.91
C THR A 554 -13.24 -8.92 20.80
N GLU A 555 -13.82 -9.81 21.60
CA GLU A 555 -13.10 -10.73 22.46
C GLU A 555 -12.19 -11.57 21.56
N THR A 556 -10.89 -11.31 21.73
CA THR A 556 -9.68 -12.10 21.43
C THR A 556 -9.69 -13.10 20.29
#